data_AF-A0AAW0U833-F1
#
_entry.id   AF-A0AAW0U833-F1
#
_cell.length_a   1.000
_cell.length_b   1.000
_cell.length_c   1.000
_cell.angle_alpha   90.00
_cell.angle_beta   90.00
_cell.angle_gamma   90.00
#
_symmetry.space_group_name_H-M   'P 1'
#
loop_
_entity.id
_entity.type
_entity.pdbx_description
1 polymer ?
#
loop_
_entity_poly.entity_id
_entity_poly.type
_entity_poly.pdbx_seq_one_letter_code
_entity_poly.pdbx_strand_id
1 'polypeptide(L)' 'MLQDVPLFHNVDFKHVGGATPELVLLNKHGEVLERIDIKKMSQEEINNLVLKKGFYKKAAKEEEVPREYKEGPYIEKEL' A
#
# COMPACT_ATOMS: atom_id res chain seq x y z
N MET A 1 13.74 4.57 -4.01
CA MET A 1 12.83 3.41 -4.01
C MET A 1 12.05 3.43 -2.72
N LEU A 2 10.77 3.07 -2.76
CA LEU A 2 9.93 2.99 -1.56
C LEU A 2 10.34 1.73 -0.77
N GLN A 3 11.23 1.90 0.21
CA GLN A 3 11.95 0.77 0.83
C GLN A 3 11.04 -0.13 1.68
N ASP A 4 9.93 0.41 2.16
CA ASP A 4 8.99 -0.27 3.04
C ASP A 4 7.96 -1.14 2.30
N VAL A 5 7.86 -1.06 0.97
CA VAL A 5 6.90 -1.85 0.18
C VAL A 5 6.95 -3.34 0.51
N PRO A 6 8.12 -4.00 0.62
CA PRO A 6 8.19 -5.43 0.94
C PRO A 6 7.65 -5.79 2.34
N LEU A 7 7.45 -4.81 3.22
CA LEU A 7 6.89 -5.00 4.56
C LEU A 7 5.37 -4.85 4.57
N PHE A 8 4.77 -4.20 3.58
CA PHE A 8 3.33 -4.10 3.48
C PHE A 8 2.73 -5.37 2.87
N HIS A 9 1.71 -5.91 3.52
CA HIS A 9 0.95 -7.03 2.96
C HIS A 9 0.07 -6.54 1.80
N ASN A 10 0.03 -7.28 0.69
CA ASN A 10 -0.76 -6.96 -0.50
C ASN A 10 -0.47 -5.56 -1.12
N VAL A 11 0.80 -5.12 -1.05
CA VAL A 11 1.29 -3.92 -1.75
C VAL A 11 2.49 -4.31 -2.61
N ASP A 12 2.53 -3.82 -3.84
CA ASP A 12 3.61 -4.08 -4.80
C ASP A 12 4.09 -2.76 -5.44
N PHE A 13 5.35 -2.72 -5.87
CA PHE A 13 5.93 -1.57 -6.58
C PHE A 13 6.25 -1.96 -8.02
N LYS A 14 5.62 -1.26 -8.97
CA LYS A 14 5.87 -1.44 -10.40
C LYS A 14 6.51 -0.20 -10.99
N HIS A 15 7.69 -0.37 -11.59
CA HIS A 15 8.36 0.70 -12.32
C HIS A 15 7.79 0.78 -13.75
N VAL A 16 7.20 1.94 -14.09
CA VAL A 16 6.67 2.25 -15.42
C VAL A 16 7.39 3.50 -15.93
N GLY A 17 8.21 3.34 -16.97
CA GLY A 17 9.02 4.45 -17.50
C GLY A 17 8.15 5.58 -18.04
N GLY A 18 8.48 6.83 -17.70
CA GLY A 18 7.80 8.04 -18.20
C GLY A 18 6.47 8.38 -17.53
N ALA A 19 5.97 7.54 -16.61
CA ALA A 19 4.74 7.82 -15.87
C ALA A 19 5.01 8.61 -14.57
N THR A 20 4.02 9.40 -14.14
CA THR A 20 3.99 9.96 -12.78
C THR A 20 3.71 8.84 -11.79
N PRO A 21 4.39 8.76 -10.63
CA PRO A 21 4.13 7.71 -9.65
C PRO A 21 2.75 7.89 -9.02
N GLU A 22 1.99 6.80 -8.94
CA GLU A 22 0.65 6.76 -8.36
C GLU A 22 0.55 5.58 -7.36
N LEU A 23 -0.21 5.78 -6.28
CA LEU A 23 -0.77 4.68 -5.50
C LEU A 23 -2.10 4.27 -6.15
N VAL A 24 -2.20 3.00 -6.56
CA VAL A 24 -3.38 2.46 -7.24
C VAL A 24 -4.01 1.40 -6.35
N LEU A 25 -5.23 1.64 -5.89
CA LEU A 25 -5.98 0.67 -5.09
C LEU A 25 -6.79 -0.23 -6.01
N LEU A 26 -6.62 -1.54 -5.84
CA LEU A 26 -7.30 -2.57 -6.62
C LEU A 26 -8.25 -3.36 -5.73
N ASN A 27 -9.35 -3.84 -6.30
CA ASN A 27 -10.13 -4.91 -5.67
C ASN A 27 -9.50 -6.29 -5.96
N LYS A 28 -10.09 -7.35 -5.41
CA LYS A 28 -9.63 -8.74 -5.61
C LYS A 28 -9.67 -9.22 -7.06
N HIS A 29 -10.42 -8.55 -7.94
CA HIS A 29 -10.51 -8.85 -9.36
C HIS A 29 -9.49 -8.06 -10.20
N GLY A 30 -8.66 -7.23 -9.56
CA GLY A 30 -7.69 -6.37 -10.22
C GLY A 30 -8.29 -5.10 -10.82
N GLU A 31 -9.54 -4.77 -10.52
CA GLU A 31 -10.18 -3.55 -10.98
C GLU A 31 -9.74 -2.37 -10.11
N VAL A 32 -9.45 -1.24 -10.75
CA VAL A 32 -9.01 -0.02 -10.07
C VAL A 32 -10.20 0.62 -9.33
N LEU A 33 -10.07 0.76 -8.02
CA LEU A 33 -11.02 1.48 -7.17
C LEU A 33 -10.64 2.96 -7.02
N GLU A 34 -9.35 3.25 -6.89
CA GLU A 34 -8.83 4.60 -6.61
C GLU A 34 -7.42 4.76 -7.18
N ARG A 35 -7.07 5.98 -7.60
CA ARG A 35 -5.71 6.40 -7.95
C ARG A 35 -5.37 7.67 -7.18
N ILE A 36 -4.18 7.70 -6.60
CA ILE A 36 -3.69 8.82 -5.80
C ILE A 36 -2.31 9.22 -6.35
N ASP A 37 -2.14 10.47 -6.75
CA ASP A 37 -0.83 11.03 -7.12
C ASP A 37 0.05 11.14 -5.88
N ILE A 38 1.19 10.45 -5.90
CA ILE A 38 2.16 10.43 -4.80
C ILE A 38 3.47 11.14 -5.16
N LYS A 39 3.54 11.84 -6.30
CA LYS A 39 4.76 12.47 -6.83
C LYS A 39 5.43 13.43 -5.86
N LYS A 40 4.64 14.14 -5.05
CA LYS A 40 5.14 15.14 -4.09
C LYS A 40 5.24 14.61 -2.66
N MET A 41 4.89 13.35 -2.43
CA MET A 41 4.88 12.75 -1.10
C MET A 41 6.24 12.14 -0.79
N SER A 42 6.68 12.34 0.45
CA SER A 42 7.80 11.63 1.05
C SER A 42 7.45 10.15 1.30
N GLN A 43 8.48 9.34 1.57
CA GLN A 43 8.29 7.94 1.92
C GLN A 43 7.45 7.76 3.19
N GLU A 44 7.61 8.65 4.18
CA GLU A 44 6.82 8.62 5.41
C GLU A 44 5.35 8.92 5.13
N GLU A 45 5.06 9.94 4.33
CA GLU A 45 3.68 10.28 3.94
C GLU A 45 3.02 9.15 3.15
N ILE A 46 3.76 8.49 2.25
CA ILE A 46 3.25 7.33 1.50
C ILE A 46 2.97 6.17 2.45
N ASN A 47 3.87 5.87 3.39
CA ASN A 47 3.66 4.82 4.38
C ASN A 47 2.41 5.10 5.23
N ASN A 48 2.26 6.33 5.71
CA ASN A 48 1.10 6.75 6.49
C ASN A 48 -0.19 6.66 5.67
N LEU A 49 -0.16 7.02 4.39
CA LEU A 49 -1.30 6.86 3.49
C LEU A 49 -1.69 5.38 3.34
N VAL A 50 -0.73 4.48 3.15
CA VAL A 50 -1.00 3.04 3.01
C VAL A 50 -1.57 2.44 4.30
N LEU A 51 -1.02 2.82 5.46
CA LEU A 51 -1.57 2.46 6.78
C LEU A 51 -2.99 2.99 6.96
N LYS A 52 -3.23 4.25 6.56
CA LYS A 52 -4.55 4.89 6.62
C LYS A 52 -5.55 4.12 5.78
N LYS A 53 -5.18 3.69 4.57
CA LYS A 53 -6.01 2.84 3.69
C LYS A 53 -6.25 1.42 4.24
N GLY A 54 -5.76 1.11 5.44
CA GLY A 54 -6.09 -0.12 6.17
C GLY A 54 -5.11 -1.28 5.93
N PHE A 55 -4.06 -1.07 5.14
CA PHE A 55 -3.06 -2.08 4.87
C PHE A 55 -2.17 -2.33 6.10
N TYR A 56 -1.73 -3.57 6.24
CA TYR A 56 -0.88 -3.99 7.34
C TYR A 56 0.60 -3.85 6.96
N LYS A 57 1.37 -3.17 7.81
CA LYS A 57 2.84 -3.14 7.72
C LYS A 57 3.43 -4.09 8.75
N LYS A 58 4.21 -5.06 8.28
CA LYS A 58 5.01 -5.94 9.14
C LYS A 58 6.19 -5.16 9.75
N ALA A 59 6.57 -5.50 10.99
CA ALA A 59 7.80 -4.99 11.60
C ALA A 59 9.06 -5.66 11.02
N ALA A 60 8.94 -6.90 10.54
CA ALA A 60 10.01 -7.63 9.86
C ALA A 60 9.48 -8.49 8.70
N LYS A 61 10.35 -8.97 7.80
CA LYS A 61 9.92 -9.71 6.61
C LYS A 61 9.24 -11.03 6.95
N GLU A 62 9.71 -11.67 8.02
CA GLU A 62 9.35 -12.98 8.52
C GLU A 62 8.08 -12.97 9.39
N GLU A 63 7.60 -11.79 9.75
CA GLU A 63 6.39 -11.65 10.57
C GLU A 63 5.16 -12.18 9.84
N GLU A 64 4.36 -12.98 10.55
CA GLU A 64 3.07 -13.42 10.04
C GLU A 64 2.07 -12.26 10.01
N VAL A 65 1.32 -12.15 8.92
CA VAL A 65 0.21 -11.20 8.81
C VAL A 65 -0.94 -11.68 9.70
N PRO A 66 -1.47 -10.85 10.62
CA PRO A 66 -2.60 -11.21 11.46
C PRO A 66 -3.84 -11.58 10.62
N ARG A 67 -4.67 -12.49 11.13
CA ARG A 67 -5.77 -13.09 10.36
C ARG A 67 -6.73 -12.05 9.78
N GLU A 68 -6.99 -10.98 10.53
CA GLU A 68 -7.85 -9.86 10.15
C GLU A 68 -7.31 -9.02 8.98
N TYR A 69 -6.01 -9.13 8.65
CA TYR A 69 -5.38 -8.43 7.54
C TYR A 69 -5.00 -9.35 6.38
N LYS A 70 -5.17 -10.68 6.50
CA LYS A 70 -4.78 -11.63 5.44
C LYS A 70 -5.59 -11.41 4.17
N GLU A 71 -6.88 -11.11 4.33
CA GLU A 71 -7.85 -10.89 3.27
C GLU A 71 -8.53 -9.53 3.46
N GLY A 72 -8.99 -8.91 2.37
CA GLY A 72 -9.82 -7.73 2.44
C GLY A 72 -11.23 -8.01 2.99
N PRO A 73 -12.06 -6.97 3.15
CA PRO A 73 -11.80 -5.58 2.77
C PRO A 73 -10.83 -4.86 3.73
N TYR A 74 -9.91 -4.07 3.17
CA TYR A 74 -9.11 -3.12 3.94
C TYR A 74 -9.95 -1.86 4.19
N ILE A 75 -10.25 -1.59 5.45
CA ILE A 75 -11.09 -0.46 5.85
C ILE A 75 -10.19 0.74 6.16
N GLU A 76 -10.48 1.89 5.55
CA GLU A 76 -9.76 3.13 5.85
C GLU A 76 -9.94 3.49 7.33
N LYS A 77 -8.82 3.81 7.98
CA LYS A 77 -8.74 4.14 9.41
C LYS A 77 -8.56 5.64 9.59
N GLU A 78 -9.14 6.18 10.65
CA GLU A 78 -8.69 7.46 11.21
C GLU A 78 -7.46 7.18 12.08
N LEU A 79 -6.29 7.68 11.65
CA LEU A 79 -5.01 7.53 12.34
C LEU A 79 -4.72 8.71 13.26
#